data_AF-A0A7I8WCE5-F1
#
_entry.id   AF-A0A7I8WCE5-F1
#
_cell.length_a   1.000
_cell.length_b   1.000
_cell.length_c   1.000
_cell.angle_alpha   90.00
_cell.angle_beta   90.00
_cell.angle_gamma   90.00
#
_symmetry.space_group_name_H-M   'P 1'
#
loop_
_entity.id
_entity.type
_entity.pdbx_description
1 polymer ?
#
loop_
_entity_poly.entity_id
_entity_poly.type
_entity_poly.pdbx_seq_one_letter_code
_entity_poly.pdbx_strand_id
1 'polypeptide(L)'
;MSYQIPQMFSSFQDVIDQEQIIRESVKSSVQNLEQTSRTILALIQTIHQENGVKTAKEVAQKAREMFTTVRKYYEELASKIPSEQYYKYHDHWRFVTQRICFLAAFTTFIQDGRLISKSEVAEMLNVKSERTKDSFHLDLEDYLMGVLQMASELVCMK
;
A
#
# COMPACT_ATOMS: atom_id res chain seq x y z
N MET A 1 -40.90 -26.55 12.35
CA MET A 1 -40.61 -25.11 12.12
C MET A 1 -39.62 -24.52 13.14
N SER A 2 -39.39 -25.15 14.31
CA SER A 2 -38.50 -24.65 15.37
C SER A 2 -36.99 -24.86 15.17
N TYR A 3 -36.57 -25.74 14.25
CA TYR A 3 -35.14 -26.03 14.00
C TYR A 3 -34.45 -25.09 12.98
N GLN A 4 -35.20 -24.26 12.26
CA GLN A 4 -34.63 -23.39 11.22
C GLN A 4 -33.84 -22.20 11.79
N ILE A 5 -34.28 -21.62 12.91
CA ILE A 5 -33.64 -20.42 13.46
C ILE A 5 -32.23 -20.73 14.03
N PRO A 6 -32.03 -21.75 14.88
CA PRO A 6 -30.68 -22.09 15.37
C PRO A 6 -29.71 -22.46 14.25
N GLN A 7 -30.20 -23.14 13.21
CA GLN A 7 -29.39 -23.54 12.07
C GLN A 7 -28.97 -22.33 11.21
N MET A 8 -29.85 -21.34 11.02
CA MET A 8 -29.51 -20.08 10.37
C MET A 8 -28.42 -19.32 11.15
N PHE A 9 -28.55 -19.19 12.47
CA PHE A 9 -27.53 -18.54 13.30
C PHE A 9 -26.19 -19.28 13.26
N SER A 10 -26.19 -20.61 13.28
CA SER A 10 -24.96 -21.41 13.13
C SER A 10 -24.27 -21.14 11.79
N SER A 11 -25.02 -21.17 10.69
CA SER A 11 -24.44 -20.90 9.35
C SER A 11 -23.90 -19.47 9.23
N PHE A 12 -24.54 -18.51 9.90
CA PHE A 12 -24.06 -17.12 9.94
C PHE A 12 -22.80 -16.97 10.79
N GLN A 13 -22.70 -17.71 11.90
CA GLN A 13 -21.49 -17.76 12.72
C GLN A 13 -20.29 -18.28 11.90
N ASP A 14 -20.49 -19.35 11.12
CA ASP A 14 -19.44 -19.89 10.25
C ASP A 14 -18.93 -18.82 9.26
N VAL A 15 -19.83 -18.02 8.67
CA VAL A 15 -19.46 -16.92 7.76
C VAL A 15 -18.65 -15.84 8.48
N ILE A 16 -19.06 -15.46 9.70
CA ILE A 16 -18.32 -14.47 10.51
C ILE A 16 -16.92 -14.98 10.84
N ASP A 17 -16.81 -16.24 11.24
CA ASP A 17 -15.52 -16.85 11.62
C ASP A 17 -14.57 -16.90 10.42
N GLN A 18 -15.05 -17.29 9.24
CA GLN A 18 -14.25 -17.23 8.01
C GLN A 18 -13.83 -15.79 7.66
N GLU A 19 -14.73 -14.82 7.83
CA GLU A 19 -14.42 -13.42 7.57
C GLU A 19 -13.36 -12.88 8.54
N GLN A 20 -13.41 -13.30 9.79
CA GLN A 20 -12.42 -12.95 10.82
C GLN A 20 -11.04 -13.51 10.47
N ILE A 21 -10.95 -14.76 10.03
CA ILE A 21 -9.70 -15.39 9.60
C ILE A 21 -9.05 -14.59 8.45
N ILE A 22 -9.85 -14.17 7.46
CA ILE A 22 -9.36 -13.34 6.35
C ILE A 22 -8.85 -12.00 6.87
N ARG A 23 -9.62 -11.31 7.73
CA ARG A 23 -9.21 -10.03 8.32
C ARG A 23 -7.88 -10.13 9.08
N GLU A 24 -7.69 -11.16 9.88
CA GLU A 24 -6.45 -11.37 10.63
C GLU A 24 -5.25 -11.63 9.70
N SER A 25 -5.45 -12.45 8.67
CA SER A 25 -4.43 -12.72 7.66
C SER A 25 -4.03 -11.46 6.87
N VAL A 26 -5.01 -10.62 6.51
CA VAL A 26 -4.79 -9.32 5.86
C VAL A 26 -4.02 -8.38 6.78
N LYS A 27 -4.43 -8.27 8.04
CA LYS A 27 -3.77 -7.40 9.03
C LYS A 27 -2.29 -7.75 9.19
N SER A 28 -1.96 -9.03 9.20
CA SER A 28 -0.56 -9.49 9.25
C SER A 28 0.25 -9.04 8.03
N SER A 29 -0.30 -9.15 6.81
CA SER A 29 0.37 -8.63 5.60
C SER A 29 0.54 -7.11 5.62
N VAL A 30 -0.48 -6.39 6.10
CA VAL A 30 -0.42 -4.92 6.21
C VAL A 30 0.68 -4.48 7.16
N GLN A 31 0.92 -5.19 8.27
CA GLN A 31 2.00 -4.85 9.21
C GLN A 31 3.39 -4.87 8.55
N ASN A 32 3.63 -5.83 7.64
CA ASN A 32 4.88 -5.92 6.90
C ASN A 32 5.06 -4.73 5.93
N LEU A 33 3.98 -4.36 5.22
CA LEU A 33 3.95 -3.17 4.37
C LEU A 33 4.19 -1.89 5.19
N GLU A 34 3.58 -1.80 6.37
CA GLU A 34 3.72 -0.64 7.25
C GLU A 34 5.13 -0.48 7.80
N GLN A 35 5.76 -1.58 8.20
CA GLN A 35 7.13 -1.59 8.70
C GLN A 35 8.10 -1.18 7.61
N THR A 36 7.98 -1.79 6.42
CA THR A 36 8.85 -1.46 5.28
C THR A 36 8.68 0.00 4.86
N SER A 37 7.43 0.49 4.78
CA SER A 37 7.18 1.91 4.46
C SER A 37 7.69 2.86 5.55
N ARG A 38 7.71 2.48 6.84
CA ARG A 38 8.36 3.28 7.89
C ARG A 38 9.88 3.35 7.68
N THR A 39 10.50 2.24 7.30
CA THR A 39 11.94 2.20 7.01
C THR A 39 12.30 3.03 5.78
N ILE A 40 11.51 2.93 4.69
CA ILE A 40 11.70 3.77 3.49
C ILE A 40 11.53 5.25 3.85
N LEU A 41 10.51 5.60 4.64
CA LEU A 41 10.29 6.96 5.10
C LEU A 41 11.49 7.51 5.88
N ALA A 42 11.97 6.76 6.89
CA ALA A 42 13.12 7.17 7.69
C ALA A 42 14.38 7.37 6.83
N LEU A 43 14.59 6.52 5.83
CA LEU A 43 15.68 6.64 4.87
C LEU A 43 15.55 7.91 4.03
N ILE A 44 14.39 8.15 3.42
CA ILE A 44 14.18 9.34 2.57
C ILE A 44 14.25 10.62 3.40
N GLN A 45 13.77 10.63 4.64
CA GLN A 45 13.83 11.79 5.52
C GLN A 45 15.27 12.27 5.83
N THR A 46 16.28 11.42 5.62
CA THR A 46 17.70 11.83 5.78
C THR A 46 18.12 12.95 4.82
N ILE A 47 17.41 13.15 3.71
CA ILE A 47 17.73 14.23 2.76
C ILE A 47 17.49 15.63 3.36
N HIS A 48 16.66 15.75 4.40
CA HIS A 48 16.39 17.01 5.11
C HIS A 48 17.49 17.37 6.12
N GLN A 49 18.48 16.48 6.33
CA GLN A 49 19.63 16.76 7.20
C GLN A 49 20.64 17.67 6.48
N GLU A 50 21.55 18.25 7.25
CA GLU A 50 22.60 19.13 6.72
C GLU A 50 23.44 18.39 5.67
N ASN A 51 23.55 18.96 4.45
CA ASN A 51 24.15 18.33 3.25
C ASN A 51 23.39 17.13 2.64
N GLY A 52 22.19 16.77 3.10
CA GLY A 52 21.42 15.61 2.61
C GLY A 52 21.07 15.67 1.13
N VAL A 53 20.97 16.86 0.55
CA VAL A 53 20.76 17.06 -0.91
C VAL A 53 21.89 16.42 -1.74
N LYS A 54 23.13 16.41 -1.24
CA LYS A 54 24.28 15.80 -1.97
C LYS A 54 24.15 14.29 -2.07
N THR A 55 23.54 13.64 -1.08
CA THR A 55 23.33 12.18 -1.03
C THR A 55 21.94 11.76 -1.49
N ALA A 56 21.07 12.70 -1.87
CA ALA A 56 19.66 12.44 -2.19
C ALA A 56 19.47 11.38 -3.28
N LYS A 57 20.32 11.37 -4.31
CA LYS A 57 20.27 10.33 -5.37
C LYS A 57 20.59 8.93 -4.84
N GLU A 58 21.58 8.80 -3.95
CA GLU A 58 21.94 7.52 -3.34
C GLU A 58 20.84 7.04 -2.39
N VAL A 59 20.27 7.96 -1.60
CA VAL A 59 19.14 7.68 -0.70
C VAL A 59 17.93 7.20 -1.50
N ALA A 60 17.59 7.87 -2.60
CA ALA A 60 16.48 7.49 -3.45
C ALA A 60 16.72 6.15 -4.16
N GLN A 61 17.96 5.85 -4.56
CA GLN A 61 18.31 4.54 -5.11
C GLN A 61 18.09 3.41 -4.09
N LYS A 62 18.55 3.60 -2.85
CA LYS A 62 18.31 2.64 -1.76
C LYS A 62 16.82 2.47 -1.46
N ALA A 63 16.07 3.57 -1.45
CA ALA A 63 14.61 3.52 -1.30
C ALA A 63 13.96 2.73 -2.44
N ARG A 64 14.39 2.94 -3.69
CA ARG A 64 13.92 2.21 -4.88
C ARG A 64 14.11 0.70 -4.74
N GLU A 65 15.25 0.27 -4.22
CA GLU A 65 15.54 -1.16 -3.99
C GLU A 65 14.57 -1.78 -2.98
N MET A 66 14.18 -1.05 -1.93
CA MET A 66 13.23 -1.51 -0.93
C MET A 66 11.81 -1.74 -1.48
N PHE A 67 11.44 -1.09 -2.59
CA PHE A 67 10.16 -1.36 -3.25
C PHE A 67 10.06 -2.78 -3.83
N THR A 68 11.19 -3.48 -4.04
CA THR A 68 11.15 -4.91 -4.40
C THR A 68 10.57 -5.77 -3.28
N THR A 69 10.80 -5.40 -2.02
CA THR A 69 10.19 -6.05 -0.86
C THR A 69 8.72 -5.66 -0.72
N VAL A 70 8.39 -4.38 -0.93
CA VAL A 70 7.00 -3.90 -0.94
C VAL A 70 6.16 -4.66 -1.97
N ARG A 71 6.70 -4.86 -3.18
CA ARG A 71 6.08 -5.64 -4.24
C ARG A 71 5.69 -7.05 -3.78
N LYS A 72 6.62 -7.77 -3.12
CA LYS A 72 6.37 -9.12 -2.59
C LYS A 72 5.22 -9.13 -1.57
N TYR A 73 5.14 -8.12 -0.71
CA TYR A 73 4.05 -8.03 0.27
C TYR A 73 2.70 -7.69 -0.36
N TYR A 74 2.68 -6.93 -1.47
CA TYR A 74 1.44 -6.74 -2.23
C TYR A 74 0.99 -8.01 -2.95
N GLU A 75 1.92 -8.82 -3.48
CA GLU A 75 1.60 -10.14 -4.04
C GLU A 75 0.99 -11.06 -2.98
N GLU A 76 1.60 -11.10 -1.78
CA GLU A 76 1.07 -11.85 -0.64
C GLU A 76 -0.32 -11.35 -0.23
N LEU A 77 -0.50 -10.03 -0.09
CA LEU A 77 -1.78 -9.42 0.25
C LEU A 77 -2.85 -9.77 -0.79
N ALA A 78 -2.54 -9.63 -2.08
CA ALA A 78 -3.48 -9.93 -3.17
C ALA A 78 -3.92 -11.40 -3.16
N SER A 79 -3.03 -12.33 -2.81
CA SER A 79 -3.35 -13.77 -2.72
C SER A 79 -4.35 -14.11 -1.59
N LYS A 80 -4.50 -13.23 -0.59
CA LYS A 80 -5.38 -13.44 0.57
C LYS A 80 -6.78 -12.88 0.37
N ILE A 81 -6.99 -12.03 -0.64
CA ILE A 81 -8.27 -11.38 -0.89
C ILE A 81 -9.10 -12.22 -1.85
N PRO A 82 -10.33 -12.63 -1.48
CA PRO A 82 -11.23 -13.30 -2.41
C PRO A 82 -11.59 -12.40 -3.60
N SER A 83 -11.85 -13.02 -4.76
CA SER A 83 -12.39 -12.32 -5.93
C SER A 83 -13.59 -11.45 -5.59
N GLU A 84 -13.69 -10.29 -6.26
CA GLU A 84 -14.76 -9.29 -6.08
C GLU A 84 -14.89 -8.69 -4.66
N GLN A 85 -14.03 -9.05 -3.69
CA GLN A 85 -14.08 -8.54 -2.32
C GLN A 85 -13.03 -7.45 -2.01
N TYR A 86 -12.43 -6.84 -3.04
CA TYR A 86 -11.40 -5.80 -2.87
C TYR A 86 -11.85 -4.68 -1.91
N TYR A 87 -12.97 -4.02 -2.20
CA TYR A 87 -13.46 -2.88 -1.39
C TYR A 87 -14.01 -3.31 -0.03
N LYS A 88 -14.35 -4.59 0.17
CA LYS A 88 -14.77 -5.11 1.48
C LYS A 88 -13.63 -5.04 2.50
N TYR A 89 -12.40 -5.24 2.05
CA TYR A 89 -11.22 -5.24 2.92
C TYR A 89 -10.30 -4.04 2.70
N HIS A 90 -10.55 -3.20 1.68
CA HIS A 90 -9.68 -2.08 1.27
C HIS A 90 -9.23 -1.16 2.40
N ASP A 91 -10.12 -0.84 3.34
CA ASP A 91 -9.80 0.00 4.50
C ASP A 91 -8.60 -0.51 5.32
N HIS A 92 -8.31 -1.81 5.30
CA HIS A 92 -7.19 -2.39 6.04
C HIS A 92 -5.83 -1.93 5.49
N TRP A 93 -5.69 -1.76 4.17
CA TRP A 93 -4.43 -1.36 3.53
C TRP A 93 -4.48 0.04 2.91
N ARG A 94 -5.62 0.72 2.95
CA ARG A 94 -5.81 2.07 2.41
C ARG A 94 -4.73 3.03 2.88
N PHE A 95 -4.55 3.17 4.19
CA PHE A 95 -3.59 4.12 4.76
C PHE A 95 -2.14 3.81 4.39
N VAL A 96 -1.74 2.53 4.45
CA VAL A 96 -0.37 2.15 4.07
C VAL A 96 -0.14 2.32 2.56
N THR A 97 -1.16 2.10 1.73
CA THR A 97 -1.07 2.29 0.27
C THR A 97 -0.89 3.75 -0.09
N GLN A 98 -1.63 4.67 0.55
CA GLN A 98 -1.44 6.11 0.37
C GLN A 98 0.00 6.52 0.73
N ARG A 99 0.52 6.03 1.85
CA ARG A 99 1.90 6.29 2.27
C ARG A 99 2.93 5.71 1.29
N ILE A 100 2.69 4.51 0.75
CA ILE A 100 3.56 3.90 -0.26
C ILE A 100 3.52 4.70 -1.56
N CYS A 101 2.36 5.20 -1.99
CA CYS A 101 2.23 6.07 -3.15
C CYS A 101 3.01 7.39 -2.97
N PHE A 102 2.90 8.00 -1.78
CA PHE A 102 3.72 9.14 -1.39
C PHE A 102 5.22 8.84 -1.53
N LEU A 103 5.70 7.74 -0.92
CA LEU A 103 7.11 7.37 -0.96
C LEU A 103 7.60 7.08 -2.38
N ALA A 104 6.78 6.44 -3.22
CA ALA A 104 7.10 6.14 -4.61
C ALA A 104 7.21 7.43 -5.44
N ALA A 105 6.27 8.36 -5.25
CA ALA A 105 6.29 9.67 -5.88
C ALA A 105 7.51 10.47 -5.46
N PHE A 106 7.80 10.52 -4.15
CA PHE A 106 8.92 11.29 -3.65
C PHE A 106 10.27 10.72 -4.08
N THR A 107 10.42 9.39 -4.04
CA THR A 107 11.62 8.70 -4.55
C THR A 107 11.86 9.04 -6.02
N THR A 108 10.81 8.97 -6.85
CA THR A 108 10.92 9.26 -8.29
C THR A 108 11.22 10.74 -8.54
N PHE A 109 10.64 11.64 -7.75
CA PHE A 109 10.92 13.06 -7.83
C PHE A 109 12.40 13.37 -7.53
N ILE A 110 12.97 12.76 -6.49
CA ILE A 110 14.39 12.94 -6.14
C ILE A 110 15.32 12.39 -7.23
N GLN A 111 14.96 11.28 -7.88
CA GLN A 111 15.78 10.65 -8.93
C GLN A 111 15.72 11.42 -10.26
N ASP A 112 14.50 11.70 -10.71
CA ASP A 112 14.21 12.10 -12.10
C ASP A 112 13.66 13.54 -12.21
N GLY A 113 13.30 14.18 -11.10
CA GLY A 113 12.68 15.51 -11.11
C GLY A 113 11.25 15.53 -11.67
N ARG A 114 10.57 14.38 -11.74
CA ARG A 114 9.22 14.24 -12.30
C ARG A 114 8.26 13.57 -11.33
N LEU A 115 6.96 13.77 -11.55
CA LEU A 115 5.92 13.03 -10.87
C LEU A 115 5.77 11.64 -11.50
N ILE A 116 5.74 10.59 -10.67
CA ILE A 116 5.42 9.23 -11.10
C ILE A 116 3.93 9.10 -11.44
N SER A 117 3.60 8.46 -12.56
CA SER A 117 2.20 8.20 -12.93
C SER A 117 1.58 7.07 -12.09
N LYS A 118 0.24 7.04 -12.00
CA LYS A 118 -0.48 5.94 -11.32
C LYS A 118 -0.12 4.56 -11.88
N SER A 119 0.02 4.44 -13.20
CA SER A 119 0.39 3.19 -13.86
C SER A 119 1.79 2.71 -13.47
N GLU A 120 2.75 3.62 -13.38
CA GLU A 120 4.11 3.28 -12.95
C GLU A 120 4.16 2.86 -11.46
N VAL A 121 3.35 3.48 -10.59
CA VAL A 121 3.22 3.03 -9.19
C VAL A 121 2.58 1.64 -9.16
N ALA A 122 1.51 1.43 -9.92
CA ALA A 122 0.86 0.12 -9.98
C ALA A 122 1.83 -0.98 -10.45
N GLU A 123 2.63 -0.70 -11.48
CA GLU A 123 3.69 -1.59 -11.95
C GLU A 123 4.75 -1.84 -10.88
N MET A 124 5.22 -0.80 -10.18
CA MET A 124 6.20 -0.93 -9.09
C MET A 124 5.70 -1.89 -8.02
N LEU A 125 4.43 -1.79 -7.64
CA LEU A 125 3.78 -2.63 -6.61
C LEU A 125 3.32 -4.00 -7.13
N ASN A 126 3.42 -4.26 -8.44
CA ASN A 126 2.85 -5.44 -9.12
C ASN A 126 1.33 -5.60 -8.92
N VAL A 127 0.60 -4.49 -9.04
CA VAL A 127 -0.86 -4.45 -9.00
C VAL A 127 -1.41 -3.88 -10.30
N LYS A 128 -2.71 -4.05 -10.58
CA LYS A 128 -3.32 -3.46 -11.77
C LYS A 128 -3.53 -1.95 -11.59
N SER A 129 -3.35 -1.19 -12.67
CA SER A 129 -3.61 0.26 -12.69
C SER A 129 -5.10 0.58 -12.76
N GLU A 130 -5.86 -0.27 -13.45
CA GLU A 130 -7.31 -0.14 -13.64
C GLU A 130 -8.05 -1.28 -12.95
N ARG A 131 -9.31 -1.00 -12.61
CA ARG A 131 -10.20 -1.98 -12.02
C ARG A 131 -10.63 -2.98 -13.08
N THR A 132 -10.28 -4.25 -12.88
CA THR A 132 -10.94 -5.39 -13.54
C THR A 132 -11.65 -6.23 -12.48
N LYS A 133 -12.68 -7.00 -12.87
CA LYS A 133 -13.58 -7.69 -11.92
C LYS A 133 -12.84 -8.52 -10.87
N ASP A 134 -11.71 -9.13 -11.24
CA ASP A 134 -10.96 -10.06 -10.40
C ASP A 134 -9.53 -9.59 -10.08
N SER A 135 -9.24 -8.30 -10.21
CA SER A 135 -7.87 -7.81 -9.98
C SER A 135 -7.72 -6.97 -8.72
N PHE A 136 -6.67 -7.29 -7.97
CA PHE A 136 -6.07 -6.36 -7.04
C PHE A 136 -5.47 -5.17 -7.82
N HIS A 137 -5.93 -3.96 -7.51
CA HIS A 137 -5.58 -2.75 -8.24
C HIS A 137 -5.21 -1.61 -7.29
N LEU A 138 -4.53 -0.60 -7.85
CA LEU A 138 -4.28 0.65 -7.17
C LEU A 138 -5.50 1.57 -7.35
N ASP A 139 -6.15 1.94 -6.25
CA ASP A 139 -7.25 2.90 -6.28
C ASP A 139 -6.75 4.30 -6.68
N LEU A 140 -7.58 5.05 -7.42
CA LEU A 140 -7.21 6.40 -7.86
C LEU A 140 -7.10 7.36 -6.67
N GLU A 141 -8.02 7.26 -5.71
CA GLU A 141 -8.03 8.14 -4.55
C GLU A 141 -6.77 7.95 -3.71
N ASP A 142 -6.33 6.69 -3.54
CA ASP A 142 -5.14 6.39 -2.75
C ASP A 142 -3.86 6.96 -3.38
N TYR A 143 -3.76 6.87 -4.71
CA TYR A 143 -2.67 7.50 -5.46
C TYR A 143 -2.69 9.02 -5.27
N LEU A 144 -3.83 9.68 -5.47
CA LEU A 144 -3.95 11.13 -5.35
C LEU A 144 -3.64 11.61 -3.92
N MET A 145 -4.11 10.88 -2.91
CA MET A 145 -3.79 11.17 -1.50
C MET A 145 -2.29 11.06 -1.23
N GLY A 146 -1.60 10.07 -1.79
CA GLY A 146 -0.14 9.96 -1.68
C GLY A 146 0.60 11.12 -2.37
N VAL A 147 0.14 11.55 -3.55
CA VAL A 147 0.73 12.71 -4.25
C VAL A 147 0.56 14.01 -3.46
N LEU A 148 -0.59 14.20 -2.81
CA LEU A 148 -0.83 15.37 -1.94
C LEU A 148 0.12 15.40 -0.73
N GLN A 149 0.41 14.23 -0.15
CA GLN A 149 1.40 14.11 0.93
C GLN A 149 2.80 14.49 0.44
N MET A 150 3.19 14.10 -0.78
CA MET A 150 4.47 14.50 -1.38
C MET A 150 4.59 16.02 -1.50
N ALA A 151 3.53 16.71 -1.95
CA ALA A 151 3.55 18.16 -2.08
C ALA A 151 3.83 18.86 -0.74
N SER A 152 3.30 18.31 0.36
CA SER A 152 3.55 18.84 1.72
C SER A 152 5.01 18.67 2.14
N GLU A 153 5.65 17.54 1.80
CA GLU A 153 7.06 17.27 2.12
C GLU A 153 8.04 18.13 1.31
N LEU A 154 7.71 18.43 0.05
CA LEU A 154 8.54 19.29 -0.79
C LEU A 154 8.69 20.71 -0.22
N VAL A 155 7.69 21.21 0.50
CA VAL A 155 7.77 22.51 1.19
C VAL A 155 8.73 22.47 2.38
N CYS A 156 8.94 21.29 2.98
CA CYS A 156 9.81 21.08 4.14
C CYS A 156 11.29 20.86 3.75
N MET A 157 11.57 20.60 2.47
CA MET A 157 12.93 20.41 1.98
C MET A 157 13.67 21.75 1.97
N LYS A 158 14.65 21.90 2.87
CA LYS A 158 15.48 23.11 3.04
C LYS A 158 16.89 22.89 2.50
#